data_AF-A0A3N4GYZ8-F1
#
_entry.id   AF-A0A3N4GYZ8-F1
#
_cell.length_a   1.000
_cell.length_b   1.000
_cell.length_c   1.000
_cell.angle_alpha   90.00
_cell.angle_beta   90.00
_cell.angle_gamma   90.00
#
_symmetry.space_group_name_H-M   'P 1'
#
loop_
_entity.id
_entity.type
_entity.pdbx_description
1 polymer ?
#
loop_
_entity_poly.entity_id
_entity_poly.type
_entity_poly.pdbx_seq_one_letter_code
_entity_poly.pdbx_strand_id
1 'polypeptide(L)'
;MTTPCDHEALWLKAKMFLNRAMESEGQRPFDERALWATLAIELLAKSALARTSPVLIAEPTEDGTNLLIATGLLDSKDNVQFVTVRAKTVFSRCQRAFRPFDAGEATKMTAARNEYLHGATPGFTAIPENSWWPLFWRQAIILNNAADHDLDELVGSDRTSAVEQHLERNRKNLEHRVEMLIEQAKTRLAQYNAGVLPTRVAKAWAPGNDRTIGHRYRESETCPACGGNGTLEGEDVHDTRIEAHQFSEEANDWDTSVELEVYSDYFSCWDCGLILDNYELLDHAGLPGTFTAEGDESDIHEPEYGND
;
A
#
# COMPACT_ATOMS: atom_id res chain seq x y z
N MET A 1 11.21 30.64 9.25
CA MET A 1 9.78 30.40 9.56
C MET A 1 9.40 29.16 8.78
N THR A 2 8.96 28.10 9.45
CA THR A 2 8.60 26.83 8.83
C THR A 2 7.25 26.96 8.11
N THR A 3 7.22 26.61 6.83
CA THR A 3 6.00 26.58 6.01
C THR A 3 5.09 25.46 6.54
N PRO A 4 3.75 25.58 6.55
CA PRO A 4 2.85 24.56 7.13
C PRO A 4 2.98 23.15 6.53
N CYS A 5 3.53 23.05 5.32
CA CYS A 5 3.74 21.84 4.55
C CYS A 5 5.23 21.48 4.39
N ASP A 6 6.10 22.02 5.24
CA ASP A 6 7.54 21.71 5.28
C ASP A 6 7.76 20.24 5.66
N HIS A 7 8.35 19.45 4.74
CA HIS A 7 8.55 18.01 4.93
C HIS A 7 9.49 17.72 6.11
N GLU A 8 10.57 18.48 6.29
CA GLU A 8 11.51 18.32 7.40
C GLU A 8 10.82 18.57 8.74
N ALA A 9 10.00 19.62 8.81
CA ALA A 9 9.26 19.93 10.03
C ALA A 9 8.25 18.81 10.38
N LEU A 10 7.60 18.22 9.38
CA LEU A 10 6.69 17.08 9.55
C LEU A 10 7.45 15.83 10.02
N TRP A 11 8.60 15.53 9.41
CA TRP A 11 9.45 14.40 9.77
C TRP A 11 10.00 14.54 11.19
N LEU A 12 10.54 15.71 11.56
CA LEU A 12 11.02 15.98 12.93
C LEU A 12 9.92 15.79 13.98
N LYS A 13 8.68 16.18 13.64
CA LYS A 13 7.52 15.96 14.52
C LYS A 13 7.16 14.48 14.62
N ALA A 14 7.26 13.73 13.52
CA ALA A 14 7.09 12.27 13.53
C ALA A 14 8.14 11.59 14.42
N LYS A 15 9.42 11.97 14.28
CA LYS A 15 10.52 11.53 15.15
C LYS A 15 10.25 11.82 16.63
N MET A 16 9.75 13.01 16.96
CA MET A 16 9.35 13.34 18.34
C MET A 16 8.25 12.41 18.87
N PHE A 17 7.27 12.03 18.03
CA PHE A 17 6.22 11.08 18.42
C PHE A 17 6.76 9.65 18.56
N LEU A 18 7.61 9.20 17.65
CA LEU A 18 8.28 7.90 17.76
C LEU A 18 9.13 7.80 19.02
N ASN A 19 9.80 8.89 19.42
CA ASN A 19 10.56 8.89 20.66
C ASN A 19 9.72 8.53 21.88
N ARG A 20 8.46 8.98 21.93
CA ARG A 20 7.48 8.60 22.97
C ARG A 20 6.94 7.19 22.76
N ALA A 21 6.72 6.79 21.51
CA ALA A 21 6.25 5.47 21.15
C ALA A 21 7.25 4.36 21.52
N MET A 22 8.54 4.67 21.54
CA MET A 22 9.63 3.74 21.87
C MET A 22 10.13 3.87 23.32
N GLU A 23 9.40 4.56 24.19
CA GLU A 23 9.66 4.50 25.63
C GLU A 23 9.52 3.04 26.12
N SER A 24 10.25 2.69 27.19
CA SER A 24 10.20 1.30 27.69
C SER A 24 8.81 0.96 28.25
N GLU A 25 8.46 -0.34 28.27
CA GLU A 25 7.20 -0.83 28.84
C GLU A 25 6.95 -0.34 30.28
N GLY A 26 8.01 -0.20 31.08
CA GLY A 26 7.92 0.31 32.45
C GLY A 26 7.60 1.80 32.55
N GLN A 27 7.75 2.56 31.45
CA GLN A 27 7.47 3.99 31.38
C GLN A 27 6.14 4.29 30.71
N ARG A 28 5.73 3.48 29.72
CA ARG A 28 4.51 3.70 28.96
C ARG A 28 3.86 2.38 28.54
N PRO A 29 2.55 2.18 28.81
CA PRO A 29 1.84 0.98 28.38
C PRO A 29 1.75 0.92 26.84
N PHE A 30 1.52 -0.28 26.32
CA PHE A 30 1.52 -0.56 24.88
C PHE A 30 0.54 0.31 24.08
N ASP A 31 -0.68 0.47 24.57
CA ASP A 31 -1.75 1.24 23.91
C ASP A 31 -1.37 2.72 23.72
N GLU A 32 -0.76 3.34 24.73
CA GLU A 32 -0.24 4.70 24.60
C GLU A 32 0.97 4.77 23.64
N ARG A 33 1.85 3.76 23.66
CA ARG A 33 2.97 3.68 22.70
C ARG A 33 2.47 3.53 21.26
N ALA A 34 1.48 2.67 21.05
CA ALA A 34 0.81 2.47 19.77
C ALA A 34 0.09 3.74 19.30
N LEU A 35 -0.58 4.47 20.21
CA LEU A 35 -1.15 5.79 19.91
C LEU A 35 -0.10 6.75 19.35
N TRP A 36 1.03 6.92 20.02
CA TRP A 36 2.11 7.79 19.53
C TRP A 36 2.67 7.33 18.18
N ALA A 37 2.87 6.03 18.01
CA ALA A 37 3.32 5.44 16.74
C ALA A 37 2.33 5.72 15.59
N THR A 38 1.02 5.54 15.80
CA THR A 38 0.00 5.84 14.77
C THR A 38 -0.14 7.33 14.44
N LEU A 39 0.19 8.22 15.37
CA LEU A 39 0.31 9.65 15.05
C LEU A 39 1.57 9.93 14.23
N ALA A 40 2.67 9.23 14.52
CA ALA A 40 3.93 9.39 13.79
C ALA A 40 3.81 8.91 12.34
N ILE A 41 3.15 7.77 12.07
CA ILE A 41 3.05 7.24 10.70
C ILE A 41 2.24 8.17 9.77
N GLU A 42 1.20 8.84 10.30
CA GLU A 42 0.47 9.85 9.52
C GLU A 42 1.38 11.04 9.15
N LEU A 43 2.26 11.45 10.08
CA LEU A 43 3.22 12.53 9.82
C LEU A 43 4.35 12.10 8.88
N LEU A 44 4.86 10.87 9.00
CA LEU A 44 5.83 10.30 8.05
C LEU A 44 5.22 10.25 6.63
N ALA A 45 3.96 9.81 6.51
CA ALA A 45 3.27 9.74 5.24
C ALA A 45 3.11 11.13 4.60
N LYS A 46 2.74 12.14 5.40
CA LYS A 46 2.68 13.53 4.95
C LYS A 46 4.07 14.07 4.58
N SER A 47 5.11 13.74 5.36
CA SER A 47 6.48 14.14 5.06
C SER A 47 6.95 13.58 3.71
N ALA A 48 6.80 12.27 3.49
CA ALA A 48 7.20 11.61 2.25
C ALA A 48 6.53 12.23 1.01
N LEU A 49 5.21 12.48 1.08
CA LEU A 49 4.49 13.15 0.00
C LEU A 49 4.94 14.61 -0.17
N ALA A 50 5.06 15.37 0.91
CA ALA A 50 5.47 16.77 0.85
C ALA A 50 6.90 16.96 0.36
N ARG A 51 7.79 16.00 0.62
CA ARG A 51 9.15 15.92 0.08
C ARG A 51 9.17 15.84 -1.44
N THR A 52 8.18 15.18 -2.03
CA THR A 52 7.95 15.15 -3.49
C THR A 52 7.28 16.43 -3.96
N SER A 53 6.16 16.80 -3.34
CA SER A 53 5.46 18.06 -3.58
C SER A 53 4.49 18.39 -2.44
N PRO A 54 4.53 19.60 -1.87
CA PRO A 54 3.58 20.03 -0.82
C PRO A 54 2.11 19.95 -1.23
N VAL A 55 1.81 20.02 -2.53
CA VAL A 55 0.45 19.90 -3.07
C VAL A 55 -0.15 18.53 -2.78
N LEU A 56 0.67 17.48 -2.70
CA LEU A 56 0.24 16.10 -2.44
C LEU A 56 -0.31 15.89 -1.03
N ILE A 57 -0.19 16.88 -0.13
CA ILE A 57 -0.81 16.84 1.19
C ILE A 57 -1.86 17.94 1.41
N ALA A 58 -2.05 18.85 0.46
CA ALA A 58 -3.05 19.92 0.56
C ALA A 58 -4.47 19.37 0.39
N GLU A 59 -5.39 19.76 1.28
CA GLU A 59 -6.82 19.45 1.14
C GLU A 59 -7.43 20.31 0.02
N PRO A 60 -8.00 19.72 -1.03
CA PRO A 60 -8.63 20.49 -2.10
C PRO A 60 -9.87 21.22 -1.56
N THR A 61 -9.99 22.51 -1.86
CA THR A 61 -11.14 23.35 -1.54
C THR A 61 -11.65 24.01 -2.82
N GLU A 62 -12.92 24.43 -2.85
CA GLU A 62 -13.52 25.07 -4.04
C GLU A 62 -12.75 26.32 -4.49
N ASP A 63 -12.23 27.09 -3.54
CA ASP A 63 -11.43 28.29 -3.78
C ASP A 63 -9.94 27.99 -4.03
N GLY A 64 -9.52 26.72 -3.95
CA GLY A 64 -8.14 26.29 -4.15
C GLY A 64 -7.16 26.78 -3.09
N THR A 65 -7.63 27.33 -1.97
CA THR A 65 -6.81 28.02 -0.97
C THR A 65 -5.60 27.21 -0.51
N ASN A 66 -5.79 25.93 -0.13
CA ASN A 66 -4.66 25.11 0.33
C ASN A 66 -3.66 24.80 -0.79
N LEU A 67 -4.13 24.66 -2.03
CA LEU A 67 -3.26 24.43 -3.19
C LEU A 67 -2.42 25.68 -3.48
N LEU A 68 -3.01 26.86 -3.39
CA LEU A 68 -2.31 28.13 -3.55
C LEU A 68 -1.28 28.37 -2.45
N ILE A 69 -1.58 27.97 -1.21
CA ILE A 69 -0.59 28.01 -0.11
C ILE A 69 0.54 26.99 -0.37
N ALA A 70 0.20 25.76 -0.75
CA ALA A 70 1.19 24.70 -0.99
C ALA A 70 2.15 25.02 -2.15
N THR A 71 1.68 25.76 -3.16
CA THR A 71 2.50 26.24 -4.28
C THR A 71 3.27 27.53 -3.98
N GLY A 72 3.06 28.13 -2.81
CA GLY A 72 3.71 29.39 -2.40
C GLY A 72 3.11 30.64 -3.05
N LEU A 73 1.95 30.53 -3.70
CA LEU A 73 1.23 31.67 -4.29
C LEU A 73 0.46 32.49 -3.25
N LEU A 74 0.04 31.87 -2.15
CA LEU A 74 -0.54 32.55 -0.99
C LEU A 74 0.33 32.32 0.25
N ASP A 75 0.54 33.40 1.01
CA ASP A 75 1.15 33.32 2.34
C ASP A 75 0.09 32.87 3.35
N SER A 76 0.43 31.90 4.20
CA SER A 76 -0.43 31.44 5.30
C SER A 76 -0.55 32.46 6.46
N LYS A 77 -0.19 33.73 6.23
CA LYS A 77 -0.05 34.78 7.27
C LYS A 77 -1.33 35.57 7.50
N ASP A 78 -2.27 35.57 6.55
CA ASP A 78 -3.47 36.41 6.57
C ASP A 78 -4.71 35.67 7.13
N ASN A 79 -4.61 35.03 8.30
CA ASN A 79 -5.68 34.22 8.91
C ASN A 79 -6.18 33.02 8.08
N VAL A 80 -5.48 32.68 6.99
CA VAL A 80 -5.80 31.51 6.16
C VAL A 80 -5.01 30.31 6.65
N GLN A 81 -5.69 29.38 7.33
CA GLN A 81 -5.08 28.18 7.87
C GLN A 81 -4.93 27.11 6.78
N PHE A 82 -3.70 26.67 6.53
CA PHE A 82 -3.45 25.51 5.67
C PHE A 82 -4.02 24.23 6.30
N VAL A 83 -4.82 23.51 5.53
CA VAL A 83 -5.41 22.23 5.92
C VAL A 83 -4.82 21.12 5.07
N THR A 84 -4.32 20.07 5.74
CA THR A 84 -3.85 18.86 5.07
C THR A 84 -4.98 17.89 4.84
N VAL A 85 -4.87 17.07 3.79
CA VAL A 85 -5.75 15.91 3.61
C VAL A 85 -5.75 14.97 4.81
N ARG A 86 -6.88 14.29 4.99
CA ARG A 86 -7.07 13.27 6.05
C ARG A 86 -6.16 12.06 5.84
N ALA A 87 -5.86 11.35 6.93
CA ALA A 87 -5.01 10.16 6.94
C ALA A 87 -5.35 9.13 5.84
N LYS A 88 -6.65 8.83 5.64
CA LYS A 88 -7.10 7.89 4.58
C LYS A 88 -6.60 8.31 3.19
N THR A 89 -6.73 9.59 2.85
CA THR A 89 -6.31 10.14 1.57
C THR A 89 -4.78 10.16 1.45
N VAL A 90 -4.08 10.54 2.52
CA VAL A 90 -2.61 10.50 2.58
C VAL A 90 -2.10 9.08 2.32
N PHE A 91 -2.64 8.08 3.02
CA PHE A 91 -2.20 6.69 2.86
C PHE A 91 -2.51 6.15 1.47
N SER A 92 -3.68 6.45 0.91
CA SER A 92 -4.01 6.07 -0.47
C SER A 92 -3.02 6.67 -1.48
N ARG A 93 -2.63 7.93 -1.30
CA ARG A 93 -1.57 8.56 -2.12
C ARG A 93 -0.23 7.87 -1.92
N CYS A 94 0.16 7.56 -0.68
CA CYS A 94 1.41 6.87 -0.38
C CYS A 94 1.47 5.45 -0.98
N GLN A 95 0.37 4.68 -0.98
CA GLN A 95 0.36 3.34 -1.59
C GLN A 95 0.64 3.41 -3.09
N ARG A 96 0.08 4.41 -3.78
CA ARG A 96 0.33 4.63 -5.20
C ARG A 96 1.75 5.13 -5.49
N ALA A 97 2.28 6.00 -4.63
CA ALA A 97 3.58 6.65 -4.84
C ALA A 97 4.78 5.83 -4.31
N PHE A 98 4.60 5.04 -3.26
CA PHE A 98 5.68 4.45 -2.46
C PHE A 98 5.44 2.96 -2.18
N ARG A 99 5.35 2.13 -3.23
CA ARG A 99 5.28 0.66 -3.05
C ARG A 99 6.53 0.16 -2.29
N PRO A 100 6.39 -0.79 -1.34
CA PRO A 100 5.21 -1.61 -1.05
C PRO A 100 4.31 -1.10 0.09
N PHE A 101 4.21 0.22 0.32
CA PHE A 101 3.35 0.76 1.38
C PHE A 101 1.90 0.29 1.26
N ASP A 102 1.32 -0.23 2.34
CA ASP A 102 -0.05 -0.76 2.39
C ASP A 102 -0.97 0.21 3.13
N ALA A 103 -1.81 0.92 2.36
CA ALA A 103 -2.75 1.87 2.93
C ALA A 103 -3.85 1.18 3.75
N GLY A 104 -4.20 -0.06 3.43
CA GLY A 104 -5.19 -0.85 4.17
C GLY A 104 -4.72 -1.15 5.58
N GLU A 105 -3.46 -1.54 5.74
CA GLU A 105 -2.84 -1.76 7.05
C GLU A 105 -2.69 -0.46 7.85
N ALA A 106 -2.16 0.60 7.25
CA ALA A 106 -2.04 1.90 7.90
C ALA A 106 -3.42 2.44 8.32
N THR A 107 -4.46 2.18 7.52
CA THR A 107 -5.86 2.51 7.84
C THR A 107 -6.39 1.69 9.01
N LYS A 108 -6.09 0.38 9.10
CA LYS A 108 -6.45 -0.44 10.27
C LYS A 108 -5.83 0.09 11.56
N MET A 109 -4.56 0.53 11.51
CA MET A 109 -3.90 1.18 12.65
C MET A 109 -4.59 2.49 13.05
N THR A 110 -4.99 3.29 12.06
CA THR A 110 -5.74 4.53 12.29
C THR A 110 -7.15 4.29 12.84
N ALA A 111 -7.81 3.21 12.41
CA ALA A 111 -9.08 2.79 12.96
C ALA A 111 -8.94 2.39 14.44
N ALA A 112 -7.90 1.61 14.78
CA ALA A 112 -7.58 1.26 16.16
C ALA A 112 -7.30 2.50 17.03
N ARG A 113 -6.58 3.49 16.49
CA ARG A 113 -6.36 4.81 17.13
C ARG A 113 -7.68 5.53 17.41
N ASN A 114 -8.57 5.60 16.43
CA ASN A 114 -9.85 6.31 16.58
C ASN A 114 -10.75 5.59 17.60
N GLU A 115 -10.77 4.26 17.59
CA GLU A 115 -11.49 3.46 18.59
C GLU A 115 -10.91 3.69 20.00
N TYR A 116 -9.58 3.76 20.13
CA TYR A 116 -8.94 4.07 21.40
C TYR A 116 -9.30 5.46 21.95
N LEU A 117 -9.40 6.47 21.09
CA LEU A 117 -9.67 7.86 21.49
C LEU A 117 -11.15 8.19 21.67
N HIS A 118 -12.03 7.56 20.88
CA HIS A 118 -13.44 7.94 20.77
C HIS A 118 -14.41 6.79 21.01
N GLY A 119 -13.92 5.56 20.95
CA GLY A 119 -14.70 4.36 21.12
C GLY A 119 -14.82 3.91 22.57
N ALA A 120 -15.56 2.81 22.75
CA ALA A 120 -15.79 2.22 24.06
C ALA A 120 -14.82 1.07 24.38
N THR A 121 -13.96 0.70 23.42
CA THR A 121 -13.03 -0.41 23.55
C THR A 121 -11.57 0.04 23.51
N PRO A 122 -10.64 -0.69 24.15
CA PRO A 122 -9.22 -0.41 24.03
C PRO A 122 -8.73 -0.83 22.62
N GLY A 123 -8.81 0.12 21.67
CA GLY A 123 -8.70 -0.13 20.22
C GLY A 123 -7.42 -0.83 19.73
N PHE A 124 -6.30 -0.75 20.47
CA PHE A 124 -5.04 -1.40 20.10
C PHE A 124 -4.91 -2.86 20.58
N THR A 125 -5.84 -3.36 21.41
CA THR A 125 -5.69 -4.68 22.06
C THR A 125 -6.04 -5.88 21.17
N ALA A 126 -6.56 -5.65 19.97
CA ALA A 126 -6.91 -6.71 19.02
C ALA A 126 -5.69 -7.47 18.47
N ILE A 127 -4.52 -6.84 18.46
CA ILE A 127 -3.27 -7.43 17.98
C ILE A 127 -2.26 -7.42 19.14
N PRO A 128 -1.65 -8.57 19.50
CA PRO A 128 -0.60 -8.60 20.50
C PRO A 128 0.57 -7.68 20.13
N GLU A 129 1.13 -6.96 21.12
CA GLU A 129 2.22 -5.99 20.90
C GLU A 129 3.36 -6.54 20.06
N ASN A 130 3.80 -7.76 20.37
CA ASN A 130 4.92 -8.43 19.73
C ASN A 130 4.70 -8.71 18.22
N SER A 131 3.44 -8.63 17.78
CA SER A 131 2.98 -8.79 16.40
C SER A 131 2.60 -7.44 15.77
N TRP A 132 2.24 -6.45 16.58
CA TRP A 132 1.88 -5.11 16.13
C TRP A 132 3.10 -4.31 15.65
N TRP A 133 4.20 -4.31 16.40
CA TRP A 133 5.41 -3.55 16.05
C TRP A 133 6.03 -3.96 14.70
N PRO A 134 6.15 -5.25 14.34
CA PRO A 134 6.57 -5.66 13.00
C PRO A 134 5.71 -5.10 11.87
N LEU A 135 4.39 -5.00 12.06
CA LEU A 135 3.48 -4.42 11.05
C LEU A 135 3.68 -2.91 10.96
N PHE A 136 3.82 -2.25 12.10
CA PHE A 136 4.07 -0.80 12.17
C PHE A 136 5.38 -0.41 11.48
N TRP A 137 6.50 -1.03 11.88
CA TRP A 137 7.83 -0.64 11.42
C TRP A 137 8.04 -0.87 9.93
N ARG A 138 7.42 -1.92 9.37
CA ARG A 138 7.42 -2.16 7.94
C ARG A 138 6.82 -0.99 7.16
N GLN A 139 5.69 -0.46 7.61
CA GLN A 139 5.07 0.70 6.97
C GLN A 139 5.86 2.00 7.22
N ALA A 140 6.36 2.19 8.45
CA ALA A 140 7.10 3.39 8.84
C ALA A 140 8.44 3.53 8.10
N ILE A 141 9.18 2.45 7.87
CA ILE A 141 10.49 2.52 7.21
C ILE A 141 10.37 2.88 5.72
N ILE A 142 9.31 2.39 5.04
CA ILE A 142 9.03 2.76 3.64
C ILE A 142 8.83 4.28 3.53
N LEU A 143 8.00 4.84 4.41
CA LEU A 143 7.73 6.27 4.43
C LEU A 143 8.95 7.10 4.86
N ASN A 144 9.76 6.60 5.78
CA ASN A 144 11.00 7.28 6.19
C ASN A 144 12.00 7.36 5.04
N ASN A 145 12.20 6.25 4.33
CA ASN A 145 13.09 6.20 3.17
C ASN A 145 12.57 7.08 2.04
N ALA A 146 11.25 7.11 1.80
CA ALA A 146 10.61 8.02 0.83
C ALA A 146 10.70 9.50 1.21
N ALA A 147 10.97 9.80 2.50
CA ALA A 147 11.30 11.14 2.97
C ALA A 147 12.80 11.45 2.90
N ASP A 148 13.62 10.58 2.29
CA ASP A 148 15.09 10.67 2.18
C ASP A 148 15.85 10.65 3.52
N HIS A 149 15.36 9.85 4.48
CA HIS A 149 16.03 9.65 5.76
C HIS A 149 16.42 8.20 6.02
N ASP A 150 17.51 8.02 6.75
CA ASP A 150 17.93 6.70 7.23
C ASP A 150 17.26 6.34 8.57
N LEU A 151 17.25 5.05 8.92
CA LEU A 151 16.66 4.56 10.16
C LEU A 151 17.32 5.18 11.41
N ASP A 152 18.65 5.32 11.41
CA ASP A 152 19.41 5.90 12.51
C ASP A 152 18.99 7.35 12.79
N GLU A 153 18.74 8.11 11.74
CA GLU A 153 18.25 9.49 11.86
C GLU A 153 16.86 9.54 12.49
N LEU A 154 16.01 8.54 12.23
CA LEU A 154 14.64 8.50 12.74
C LEU A 154 14.60 8.12 14.23
N VAL A 155 15.30 7.05 14.63
CA VAL A 155 15.16 6.47 15.98
C VAL A 155 16.35 6.66 16.89
N GLY A 156 17.51 7.02 16.35
CA GLY A 156 18.78 7.06 17.08
C GLY A 156 19.46 5.70 17.18
N SER A 157 20.80 5.71 17.21
CA SER A 157 21.63 4.51 17.12
C SER A 157 21.39 3.48 18.23
N ASP A 158 20.94 3.92 19.41
CA ASP A 158 20.60 3.06 20.54
C ASP A 158 19.35 2.21 20.29
N ARG A 159 18.49 2.62 19.35
CA ARG A 159 17.20 1.99 19.06
C ARG A 159 17.14 1.26 17.72
N THR A 160 18.10 1.51 16.83
CA THR A 160 18.19 0.88 15.49
C THR A 160 18.07 -0.64 15.56
N SER A 161 18.82 -1.30 16.45
CA SER A 161 18.78 -2.76 16.58
C SER A 161 17.41 -3.32 16.98
N ALA A 162 16.64 -2.58 17.79
CA ALA A 162 15.29 -3.01 18.17
C ALA A 162 14.32 -2.95 16.98
N VAL A 163 14.43 -1.91 16.15
CA VAL A 163 13.63 -1.77 14.93
C VAL A 163 14.00 -2.85 13.91
N GLU A 164 15.29 -3.10 13.70
CA GLU A 164 15.77 -4.16 12.81
C GLU A 164 15.23 -5.55 13.21
N GLN A 165 15.14 -5.84 14.51
CA GLN A 165 14.52 -7.08 14.99
C GLN A 165 13.03 -7.19 14.63
N HIS A 166 12.29 -6.07 14.66
CA HIS A 166 10.90 -6.04 14.22
C HIS A 166 10.75 -6.26 12.72
N LEU A 167 11.61 -5.63 11.91
CA LEU A 167 11.64 -5.80 10.45
C LEU A 167 12.00 -7.23 10.06
N GLU A 168 13.01 -7.81 10.71
CA GLU A 168 13.43 -9.20 10.47
C GLU A 168 12.35 -10.21 10.90
N ARG A 169 11.62 -9.93 11.99
CA ARG A 169 10.45 -10.74 12.36
C ARG A 169 9.35 -10.63 11.31
N ASN A 170 9.10 -9.44 10.77
CA ASN A 170 8.10 -9.25 9.72
C ASN A 170 8.45 -10.11 8.49
N ARG A 171 9.69 -10.00 8.00
CA ARG A 171 10.20 -10.78 6.85
C ARG A 171 9.98 -12.28 7.04
N LYS A 172 10.39 -12.82 8.19
CA LYS A 172 10.18 -14.25 8.52
C LYS A 172 8.70 -14.65 8.58
N ASN A 173 7.84 -13.77 9.08
CA ASN A 173 6.40 -14.03 9.14
C ASN A 173 5.79 -14.05 7.74
N LEU A 174 6.23 -13.18 6.83
CA LEU A 174 5.80 -13.18 5.43
C LEU A 174 6.26 -14.46 4.71
N GLU A 175 7.53 -14.83 4.84
CA GLU A 175 8.10 -16.07 4.28
C GLU A 175 7.28 -17.29 4.71
N HIS A 176 7.10 -17.49 6.02
CA HIS A 176 6.29 -18.60 6.53
C HIS A 176 4.83 -18.52 6.06
N ARG A 177 4.25 -17.33 5.93
CA ARG A 177 2.86 -17.18 5.45
C ARG A 177 2.74 -17.62 4.00
N VAL A 178 3.65 -17.20 3.12
CA VAL A 178 3.66 -17.61 1.71
C VAL A 178 3.86 -19.12 1.61
N GLU A 179 4.84 -19.68 2.32
CA GLU A 179 5.07 -21.13 2.37
C GLU A 179 3.81 -21.89 2.81
N MET A 180 3.16 -21.45 3.89
CA MET A 180 1.91 -22.06 4.37
C MET A 180 0.79 -21.98 3.33
N LEU A 181 0.60 -20.85 2.66
CA LEU A 181 -0.45 -20.69 1.64
C LEU A 181 -0.21 -21.62 0.45
N ILE A 182 1.05 -21.70 -0.01
CA ILE A 182 1.47 -22.59 -1.09
C ILE A 182 1.26 -24.06 -0.72
N GLU A 183 1.75 -24.48 0.44
CA GLU A 183 1.61 -25.88 0.89
C GLU A 183 0.16 -26.28 1.17
N GLN A 184 -0.66 -25.35 1.69
CA GLN A 184 -2.10 -25.56 1.82
C GLN A 184 -2.78 -25.77 0.46
N ALA A 185 -2.42 -24.96 -0.54
CA ALA A 185 -2.97 -25.09 -1.89
C ALA A 185 -2.58 -26.44 -2.54
N LYS A 186 -1.29 -26.82 -2.44
CA LYS A 186 -0.79 -28.13 -2.91
C LYS A 186 -1.51 -29.29 -2.23
N THR A 187 -1.57 -29.27 -0.90
CA THR A 187 -2.18 -30.34 -0.10
C THR A 187 -3.67 -30.48 -0.44
N ARG A 188 -4.38 -29.37 -0.58
CA ARG A 188 -5.81 -29.37 -0.89
C ARG A 188 -6.08 -29.95 -2.28
N LEU A 189 -5.27 -29.58 -3.28
CA LEU A 189 -5.36 -30.15 -4.63
C LEU A 189 -5.05 -31.65 -4.63
N ALA A 190 -4.01 -32.08 -3.91
CA ALA A 190 -3.68 -33.51 -3.78
C ALA A 190 -4.81 -34.32 -3.12
N GLN A 191 -5.42 -33.80 -2.06
CA GLN A 191 -6.56 -34.43 -1.38
C GLN A 191 -7.80 -34.53 -2.27
N TYR A 192 -8.06 -33.50 -3.08
CA TYR A 192 -9.14 -33.51 -4.05
C TYR A 192 -8.91 -34.58 -5.12
N ASN A 193 -7.71 -34.63 -5.71
CA ASN A 193 -7.35 -35.62 -6.74
C ASN A 193 -7.40 -37.06 -6.20
N ALA A 194 -7.08 -37.25 -4.92
CA ALA A 194 -7.18 -38.55 -4.25
C ALA A 194 -8.62 -38.92 -3.81
N GLY A 195 -9.60 -38.03 -3.99
CA GLY A 195 -10.99 -38.27 -3.58
C GLY A 195 -11.21 -38.33 -2.07
N VAL A 196 -10.26 -37.85 -1.27
CA VAL A 196 -10.30 -37.88 0.21
C VAL A 196 -10.76 -36.54 0.82
N LEU A 197 -10.93 -35.51 0.00
CA LEU A 197 -11.39 -34.21 0.45
C LEU A 197 -12.87 -34.30 0.90
N PRO A 198 -13.23 -33.87 2.12
CA PRO A 198 -14.61 -33.93 2.59
C PRO A 198 -15.57 -33.22 1.63
N THR A 199 -16.71 -33.84 1.30
CA THR A 199 -17.65 -33.36 0.26
C THR A 199 -18.06 -31.90 0.44
N ARG A 200 -18.24 -31.43 1.68
CA ARG A 200 -18.56 -30.03 1.99
C ARG A 200 -17.43 -29.08 1.59
N VAL A 201 -16.18 -29.45 1.84
CA VAL A 201 -15.00 -28.66 1.51
C VAL A 201 -14.77 -28.70 0.00
N ALA A 202 -14.90 -29.87 -0.62
CA ALA A 202 -14.78 -30.03 -2.07
C ALA A 202 -15.79 -29.15 -2.83
N LYS A 203 -17.03 -29.06 -2.35
CA LYS A 203 -18.06 -28.21 -2.98
C LYS A 203 -17.76 -26.70 -2.87
N ALA A 204 -17.14 -26.26 -1.78
CA ALA A 204 -16.82 -24.86 -1.55
C ALA A 204 -15.53 -24.42 -2.28
N TRP A 205 -14.57 -25.33 -2.44
CA TRP A 205 -13.25 -25.00 -3.01
C TRP A 205 -13.03 -25.47 -4.45
N ALA A 206 -13.82 -26.38 -5.04
CA ALA A 206 -13.56 -27.07 -6.32
C ALA A 206 -12.60 -26.36 -7.34
N PRO A 207 -11.66 -27.10 -7.97
CA PRO A 207 -10.84 -26.57 -9.06
C PRO A 207 -11.70 -26.00 -10.20
N GLY A 208 -11.18 -24.99 -10.90
CA GLY A 208 -11.86 -24.31 -12.00
C GLY A 208 -12.84 -23.21 -11.56
N ASN A 209 -13.03 -22.98 -10.26
CA ASN A 209 -13.75 -21.80 -9.79
C ASN A 209 -12.93 -20.54 -10.05
N ASP A 210 -13.58 -19.53 -10.63
CA ASP A 210 -13.02 -18.20 -10.72
C ASP A 210 -12.85 -17.61 -9.31
N ARG A 211 -11.65 -17.12 -9.03
CA ARG A 211 -11.26 -16.50 -7.75
C ARG A 211 -10.68 -15.11 -7.96
N THR A 212 -10.83 -14.57 -9.17
CA THR A 212 -10.46 -13.20 -9.46
C THR A 212 -11.31 -12.24 -8.62
N ILE A 213 -10.76 -11.07 -8.32
CA ILE A 213 -11.45 -10.02 -7.58
C ILE A 213 -12.02 -8.94 -8.49
N GLY A 214 -11.77 -9.03 -9.79
CA GLY A 214 -12.31 -8.16 -10.81
C GLY A 214 -11.54 -6.84 -10.91
N HIS A 215 -10.22 -6.88 -10.70
CA HIS A 215 -9.40 -5.71 -11.03
C HIS A 215 -9.42 -5.43 -12.52
N ARG A 216 -9.21 -4.16 -12.88
CA ARG A 216 -9.35 -3.70 -14.25
C ARG A 216 -8.45 -4.46 -15.23
N TYR A 217 -7.19 -4.64 -14.86
CA TYR A 217 -6.21 -5.33 -15.69
C TYR A 217 -5.86 -6.69 -15.11
N ARG A 218 -5.59 -7.64 -16.00
CA ARG A 218 -5.23 -9.00 -15.63
C ARG A 218 -4.35 -9.65 -16.69
N GLU A 219 -3.50 -10.57 -16.26
CA GLU A 219 -2.65 -11.38 -17.14
C GLU A 219 -2.53 -12.80 -16.58
N SER A 220 -2.28 -13.78 -17.45
CA SER A 220 -2.07 -15.17 -17.04
C SER A 220 -0.64 -15.35 -16.52
N GLU A 221 -0.48 -16.07 -15.41
CA GLU A 221 0.83 -16.36 -14.83
C GLU A 221 0.89 -17.78 -14.25
N THR A 222 2.08 -18.37 -14.23
CA THR A 222 2.30 -19.72 -13.72
C THR A 222 2.13 -19.77 -12.21
N CYS A 223 1.30 -20.69 -11.72
CA CYS A 223 1.04 -20.83 -10.30
C CYS A 223 2.27 -21.42 -9.56
N PRO A 224 2.79 -20.74 -8.51
CA PRO A 224 3.95 -21.22 -7.75
C PRO A 224 3.64 -22.47 -6.90
N ALA A 225 2.36 -22.79 -6.68
CA ALA A 225 1.96 -23.98 -5.93
C ALA A 225 1.82 -25.23 -6.79
N CYS A 226 1.07 -25.17 -7.89
CA CYS A 226 0.75 -26.35 -8.70
C CYS A 226 1.38 -26.36 -10.10
N GLY A 227 2.01 -25.27 -10.53
CA GLY A 227 2.52 -25.10 -11.91
C GLY A 227 1.41 -24.96 -12.96
N GLY A 228 0.15 -24.86 -12.55
CA GLY A 228 -1.00 -24.62 -13.42
C GLY A 228 -1.17 -23.15 -13.77
N ASN A 229 -2.31 -22.79 -14.37
CA ASN A 229 -2.59 -21.41 -14.77
C ASN A 229 -3.20 -20.62 -13.60
N GLY A 230 -2.65 -19.45 -13.36
CA GLY A 230 -3.23 -18.44 -12.47
C GLY A 230 -3.42 -17.11 -13.19
N THR A 231 -4.00 -16.17 -12.48
CA THR A 231 -4.30 -14.83 -12.98
C THR A 231 -3.70 -13.82 -12.03
N LEU A 232 -2.82 -12.96 -12.55
CA LEU A 232 -2.42 -11.72 -11.91
C LEU A 232 -3.45 -10.65 -12.22
N GLU A 233 -3.68 -9.77 -11.25
CA GLU A 233 -4.69 -8.72 -11.27
C GLU A 233 -4.10 -7.44 -10.67
N GLY A 234 -4.44 -6.29 -11.28
CA GLY A 234 -3.91 -4.98 -10.89
C GLY A 234 -4.80 -3.81 -11.34
N GLU A 235 -4.72 -2.70 -10.60
CA GLU A 235 -5.48 -1.46 -10.89
C GLU A 235 -4.57 -0.31 -11.32
N ASP A 236 -3.42 -0.16 -10.68
CA ASP A 236 -2.52 0.97 -10.90
C ASP A 236 -1.59 0.70 -12.09
N VAL A 237 -1.68 1.56 -13.11
CA VAL A 237 -0.76 1.59 -14.25
C VAL A 237 0.58 2.20 -13.80
N HIS A 238 1.67 1.48 -14.03
CA HIS A 238 3.05 1.90 -13.81
C HIS A 238 3.59 2.74 -14.98
N ASP A 239 3.44 2.23 -16.21
CA ASP A 239 3.92 2.88 -17.44
C ASP A 239 2.89 2.69 -18.56
N THR A 240 2.88 3.62 -19.51
CA THR A 240 1.98 3.60 -20.67
C THR A 240 2.79 3.86 -21.93
N ARG A 241 2.72 2.92 -22.88
CA ARG A 241 3.36 3.03 -24.18
C ARG A 241 2.29 3.11 -25.25
N ILE A 242 2.35 4.18 -26.03
CA ILE A 242 1.44 4.43 -27.14
C ILE A 242 2.24 4.29 -28.42
N GLU A 243 1.87 3.33 -29.26
CA GLU A 243 2.43 3.19 -30.59
C GLU A 243 1.36 3.50 -31.63
N ALA A 244 1.68 4.44 -32.52
CA ALA A 244 0.82 4.78 -33.65
C ALA A 244 1.43 4.22 -34.93
N HIS A 245 0.76 3.25 -35.54
CA HIS A 245 1.19 2.59 -36.76
C HIS A 245 0.36 3.11 -37.94
N GLN A 246 1.00 3.80 -38.87
CA GLN A 246 0.35 4.21 -40.12
C GLN A 246 0.29 3.01 -41.06
N PHE A 247 -0.92 2.50 -41.31
CA PHE A 247 -1.11 1.34 -42.18
C PHE A 247 -1.55 1.72 -43.60
N SER A 248 -1.88 2.99 -43.85
CA SER A 248 -2.15 3.53 -45.18
C SER A 248 -1.66 4.98 -45.31
N GLU A 249 -0.60 5.20 -46.11
CA GLU A 249 -0.13 6.55 -46.48
C GLU A 249 -1.18 7.31 -47.31
N GLU A 250 -1.98 6.61 -48.11
CA GLU A 250 -2.96 7.21 -49.02
C GLU A 250 -4.25 7.65 -48.32
N ALA A 251 -4.69 6.91 -47.29
CA ALA A 251 -5.89 7.23 -46.51
C ALA A 251 -5.59 8.07 -45.26
N ASN A 252 -4.31 8.22 -44.89
CA ASN A 252 -3.88 8.78 -43.61
C ASN A 252 -4.54 8.08 -42.40
N ASP A 253 -4.68 6.75 -42.50
CA ASP A 253 -5.25 5.93 -41.43
C ASP A 253 -4.13 5.46 -40.49
N TRP A 254 -4.37 5.66 -39.19
CA TRP A 254 -3.47 5.31 -38.11
C TRP A 254 -4.17 4.32 -37.18
N ASP A 255 -3.48 3.24 -36.81
CA ASP A 255 -3.90 2.35 -35.73
C ASP A 255 -3.09 2.70 -34.49
N THR A 256 -3.75 2.83 -33.35
CA THR A 256 -3.08 3.19 -32.09
C THR A 256 -3.20 2.01 -31.14
N SER A 257 -2.07 1.38 -30.83
CA SER A 257 -2.00 0.35 -29.80
C SER A 257 -1.49 0.96 -28.49
N VAL A 258 -2.23 0.75 -27.41
CA VAL A 258 -1.84 1.15 -26.06
C VAL A 258 -1.40 -0.09 -25.30
N GLU A 259 -0.13 -0.11 -24.89
CA GLU A 259 0.42 -1.13 -24.01
C GLU A 259 0.64 -0.51 -22.62
N LEU A 260 0.11 -1.18 -21.60
CA LEU A 260 0.21 -0.75 -20.21
C LEU A 260 1.14 -1.70 -19.45
N GLU A 261 2.05 -1.15 -18.67
CA GLU A 261 2.70 -1.89 -17.60
C GLU A 261 1.90 -1.63 -16.32
N VAL A 262 1.33 -2.69 -15.73
CA VAL A 262 0.43 -2.59 -14.58
C VAL A 262 1.05 -3.27 -13.37
N TYR A 263 0.88 -2.70 -12.19
CA TYR A 263 1.35 -3.33 -10.96
C TYR A 263 0.52 -4.57 -10.58
N SER A 264 1.22 -5.63 -10.14
CA SER A 264 0.59 -6.83 -9.61
C SER A 264 0.13 -6.58 -8.17
N ASP A 265 -1.18 -6.63 -7.94
CA ASP A 265 -1.79 -6.42 -6.63
C ASP A 265 -2.41 -7.71 -6.06
N TYR A 266 -2.84 -8.62 -6.93
CA TYR A 266 -3.52 -9.86 -6.56
C TYR A 266 -3.15 -11.01 -7.50
N PHE A 267 -3.04 -12.22 -6.95
CA PHE A 267 -2.92 -13.46 -7.73
C PHE A 267 -3.92 -14.48 -7.23
N SER A 268 -4.60 -15.14 -8.17
CA SER A 268 -5.38 -16.34 -7.88
C SER A 268 -5.15 -17.48 -8.88
N CYS A 269 -5.09 -18.71 -8.37
CA CYS A 269 -4.98 -19.90 -9.21
C CYS A 269 -6.32 -20.62 -9.33
N TRP A 270 -6.71 -20.94 -10.55
CA TRP A 270 -7.97 -21.64 -10.85
C TRP A 270 -7.92 -23.11 -10.43
N ASP A 271 -6.75 -23.74 -10.57
CA ASP A 271 -6.55 -25.17 -10.32
C ASP A 271 -6.44 -25.49 -8.82
N CYS A 272 -5.47 -24.90 -8.11
CA CYS A 272 -5.22 -25.20 -6.70
C CYS A 272 -5.90 -24.23 -5.73
N GLY A 273 -6.49 -23.14 -6.23
CA GLY A 273 -7.11 -22.11 -5.39
C GLY A 273 -6.13 -21.38 -4.47
N LEU A 274 -4.86 -21.28 -4.86
CA LEU A 274 -3.91 -20.39 -4.20
C LEU A 274 -4.38 -18.95 -4.40
N ILE A 275 -4.33 -18.14 -3.34
CA ILE A 275 -4.60 -16.71 -3.36
C ILE A 275 -3.44 -16.01 -2.67
N LEU A 276 -2.89 -15.00 -3.32
CA LEU A 276 -1.90 -14.06 -2.78
C LEU A 276 -2.46 -12.67 -3.01
N ASP A 277 -2.77 -11.94 -1.94
CA ASP A 277 -3.71 -10.81 -1.96
C ASP A 277 -3.06 -9.44 -1.75
N ASN A 278 -1.74 -9.37 -1.86
CA ASN A 278 -0.98 -8.13 -1.78
C ASN A 278 0.41 -8.32 -2.40
N TYR A 279 1.04 -7.19 -2.74
CA TYR A 279 2.37 -7.13 -3.34
C TYR A 279 3.42 -7.98 -2.60
N GLU A 280 3.47 -7.94 -1.27
CA GLU A 280 4.52 -8.64 -0.52
C GLU A 280 4.40 -10.16 -0.62
N LEU A 281 3.16 -10.68 -0.61
CA LEU A 281 2.94 -12.10 -0.82
C LEU A 281 3.29 -12.53 -2.26
N LEU A 282 3.07 -11.65 -3.24
CA LEU A 282 3.44 -11.90 -4.63
C LEU A 282 4.96 -11.93 -4.80
N ASP A 283 5.65 -10.91 -4.30
CA ASP A 283 7.11 -10.77 -4.35
C ASP A 283 7.80 -11.96 -3.66
N HIS A 284 7.38 -12.30 -2.44
CA HIS A 284 7.92 -13.46 -1.72
C HIS A 284 7.58 -14.81 -2.39
N ALA A 285 6.51 -14.88 -3.19
CA ALA A 285 6.19 -16.07 -3.99
C ALA A 285 6.96 -16.12 -5.33
N GLY A 286 7.76 -15.10 -5.64
CA GLY A 286 8.52 -14.99 -6.89
C GLY A 286 7.65 -14.66 -8.11
N LEU A 287 6.47 -14.09 -7.90
CA LEU A 287 5.61 -13.58 -8.98
C LEU A 287 6.07 -12.19 -9.43
N PRO A 288 5.87 -11.81 -10.70
CA PRO A 288 6.34 -10.53 -11.19
C PRO A 288 5.57 -9.38 -10.54
N GLY A 289 6.29 -8.31 -10.18
CA GLY A 289 5.71 -7.11 -9.54
C GLY A 289 4.91 -6.23 -10.51
N THR A 290 5.10 -6.41 -11.81
CA THR A 290 4.30 -5.79 -12.88
C THR A 290 3.98 -6.81 -13.97
N PHE A 291 2.92 -6.55 -14.75
CA PHE A 291 2.58 -7.33 -15.94
C PHE A 291 2.11 -6.40 -17.07
N THR A 292 2.22 -6.87 -18.30
CA THR A 292 1.75 -6.14 -19.48
C THR A 292 0.25 -6.37 -19.68
N ALA A 293 -0.50 -5.32 -20.00
CA ALA A 293 -1.90 -5.41 -20.40
C ALA A 293 -2.17 -4.53 -21.62
N GLU A 294 -3.15 -4.92 -22.44
CA GLU A 294 -3.69 -4.04 -23.49
C GLU A 294 -4.53 -2.94 -22.83
N GLY A 295 -4.22 -1.68 -23.17
CA GLY A 295 -5.00 -0.51 -22.78
C GLY A 295 -6.02 -0.11 -23.84
N ASP A 296 -6.93 0.77 -23.47
CA ASP A 296 -7.92 1.34 -24.37
C ASP A 296 -7.86 2.89 -24.39
N GLU A 297 -8.73 3.52 -25.18
CA GLU A 297 -8.80 4.99 -25.26
C GLU A 297 -9.05 5.67 -23.90
N SER A 298 -9.74 5.01 -22.97
CA SER A 298 -9.99 5.55 -21.63
C SER A 298 -8.76 5.50 -20.71
N ASP A 299 -7.71 4.78 -21.10
CA ASP A 299 -6.41 4.78 -20.41
C ASP A 299 -5.51 5.94 -20.81
N ILE A 300 -5.81 6.57 -21.94
CA ILE A 300 -5.08 7.71 -22.48
C ILE A 300 -5.89 9.01 -22.44
N HIS A 301 -7.21 8.94 -22.25
CA HIS A 301 -8.10 10.10 -22.16
C HIS A 301 -8.92 10.08 -20.87
N GLU A 302 -8.79 11.12 -20.04
CA GLU A 302 -9.81 11.38 -19.03
C GLU A 302 -11.14 11.69 -19.75
N PRO A 303 -12.29 11.19 -19.26
CA PRO A 303 -13.58 11.51 -19.87
C PRO A 303 -13.74 13.03 -19.93
N GLU A 304 -14.13 13.56 -21.09
CA GLU A 304 -14.42 14.99 -21.24
C GLU A 304 -15.40 15.40 -20.14
N TYR A 305 -14.91 16.16 -19.15
CA TYR A 305 -15.75 16.78 -18.14
C TYR A 305 -16.68 17.74 -18.87
N GLY A 306 -17.93 17.31 -19.04
CA GLY A 306 -19.01 18.15 -19.54
C GLY A 306 -19.23 19.33 -18.61
N ASN A 307 -18.60 20.46 -18.92
CA ASN A 307 -18.94 21.75 -18.36
C ASN A 307 -20.10 22.33 -19.17
N ASP A 308 -21.32 21.92 -18.83
CA ASP A 308 -22.56 22.68 -19.11
C ASP A 308 -22.90 23.57 -17.90
#